data_AF-A0A843RNZ3-F1
#
_entry.id   AF-A0A843RNZ3-F1
#
_cell.length_a   1.000
_cell.length_b   1.000
_cell.length_c   1.000
_cell.angle_alpha   90.00
_cell.angle_beta   90.00
_cell.angle_gamma   90.00
#
_symmetry.space_group_name_H-M   'P 1'
#
loop_
_entity.id
_entity.type
_entity.pdbx_description
1 polymer ?
#
loop_
_entity_poly.entity_id
_entity_poly.type
_entity_poly.pdbx_seq_one_letter_code
_entity_poly.pdbx_strand_id
1 'polypeptide(L)'
;MRLPPSTFTDLPAKVQAELQQRGCTVPQTFGGGRPHNVISGRFTTSEQLDFAVLCSVNRSSSILVFRGGSAREVAEIAPIPDAGYLQVVNPGEIGFSRAISTVDAEYIREHHEQYGGPEPPSVLDHDGIDDAFAEKASVVWYWHDGRWLRLTGSD
;
A
#
# COMPACT_ATOMS: atom_id res chain seq x y z
N MET A 1 6.42 5.09 14.38
CA MET A 1 5.45 6.20 14.62
C MET A 1 4.13 5.86 13.94
N ARG A 2 3.01 6.43 14.39
CA ARG A 2 1.69 6.28 13.76
C ARG A 2 1.01 7.63 13.68
N LEU A 3 0.53 8.00 12.51
CA LEU A 3 -0.11 9.29 12.26
C LEU A 3 -1.62 9.12 12.11
N PRO A 4 -2.42 10.09 12.60
CA PRO A 4 -3.86 10.09 12.32
C PRO A 4 -4.12 10.40 10.84
N PRO A 5 -5.25 9.94 10.26
CA PRO A 5 -5.61 10.23 8.88
C PRO A 5 -5.66 11.73 8.54
N SER A 6 -5.97 12.58 9.52
CA SER A 6 -6.02 14.04 9.37
C SER A 6 -4.67 14.70 9.08
N THR A 7 -3.56 13.99 9.25
CA THR A 7 -2.23 14.49 8.87
C THR A 7 -2.05 14.53 7.34
N PHE A 8 -2.84 13.77 6.59
CA PHE A 8 -2.70 13.62 5.14
C PHE A 8 -3.73 14.48 4.42
N THR A 9 -3.38 15.75 4.21
CA THR A 9 -4.29 16.76 3.63
C THR A 9 -4.67 16.49 2.17
N ASP A 10 -3.89 15.68 1.47
CA ASP A 10 -4.13 15.32 0.07
C ASP A 10 -5.23 14.25 -0.07
N LEU A 11 -5.63 13.61 1.04
CA LEU A 11 -6.76 12.68 1.03
C LEU A 11 -8.08 13.45 0.94
N PRO A 12 -9.03 12.98 0.12
CA PRO A 12 -10.39 13.51 0.13
C PRO A 12 -11.00 13.43 1.53
N ALA A 13 -11.75 14.46 1.95
CA ALA A 13 -12.32 14.53 3.30
C ALA A 13 -13.17 13.30 3.66
N LYS A 14 -13.87 12.71 2.68
CA LYS A 14 -14.65 11.48 2.87
C LYS A 14 -13.78 10.26 3.18
N VAL A 15 -12.60 10.17 2.55
CA VAL A 15 -11.61 9.10 2.82
C VAL A 15 -11.05 9.26 4.23
N GLN A 16 -10.68 10.49 4.63
CA GLN A 16 -10.21 10.75 5.99
C GLN A 16 -11.25 10.39 7.05
N ALA A 17 -12.52 10.77 6.83
CA ALA A 17 -13.61 10.45 7.74
C ALA A 17 -13.84 8.93 7.86
N GLU A 18 -13.82 8.19 6.75
CA GLU A 18 -13.95 6.73 6.75
C GLU A 18 -12.78 6.06 7.49
N LEU A 19 -11.55 6.52 7.29
CA LEU A 19 -10.39 6.03 8.03
C LEU A 19 -10.52 6.30 9.53
N GLN A 20 -10.97 7.49 9.92
CA GLN A 20 -11.22 7.83 11.32
C GLN A 20 -12.30 6.96 11.93
N GLN A 21 -13.41 6.73 11.22
CA GLN A 21 -14.50 5.85 11.66
C GLN A 21 -14.03 4.42 11.88
N ARG A 22 -13.09 3.92 11.06
CA ARG A 22 -12.46 2.60 11.22
C ARG A 22 -11.44 2.53 12.36
N GLY A 23 -11.16 3.64 13.05
CA GLY A 23 -10.10 3.71 14.06
C GLY A 23 -8.70 3.57 13.47
N CYS A 24 -8.55 3.91 12.18
CA CYS A 24 -7.32 3.73 11.46
C CYS A 24 -6.22 4.68 11.95
N THR A 25 -5.01 4.13 12.10
CA THR A 25 -3.78 4.93 12.15
C THR A 25 -2.86 4.54 11.01
N VAL A 26 -2.13 5.50 10.44
CA VAL A 26 -1.19 5.24 9.35
C VAL A 26 0.20 5.02 9.95
N PRO A 27 0.72 3.78 9.98
CA PRO A 27 2.05 3.53 10.52
C PRO A 27 3.10 4.12 9.59
N GLN A 28 4.20 4.59 10.17
CA GLN A 28 5.32 5.19 9.44
C GLN A 28 6.55 4.33 9.66
N THR A 29 7.35 4.15 8.60
CA THR A 29 8.64 3.48 8.69
C THR A 29 9.61 4.26 9.58
N PHE A 30 10.56 3.53 10.16
CA PHE A 30 11.68 4.14 10.84
C PHE A 30 12.52 5.00 9.90
N GLY A 31 13.11 6.08 10.41
CA GLY A 31 13.94 7.00 9.62
C GLY A 31 13.19 7.82 8.57
N GLY A 32 11.86 7.66 8.45
CA GLY A 32 11.04 8.39 7.49
C GLY A 32 10.97 9.88 7.82
N GLY A 33 11.34 10.73 6.85
CA GLY A 33 11.27 12.19 6.98
C GLY A 33 9.84 12.72 6.86
N ARG A 34 9.25 12.63 5.66
CA ARG A 34 7.88 13.11 5.42
C ARG A 34 6.83 12.03 5.74
N PRO A 35 5.60 12.42 6.12
CA PRO A 35 4.48 11.49 6.20
C PRO A 35 4.32 10.71 4.89
N HIS A 36 4.24 9.39 5.00
CA HIS A 36 4.10 8.45 3.88
C HIS A 36 3.07 7.37 4.23
N ASN A 37 3.00 6.29 3.46
CA ASN A 37 2.00 5.22 3.61
C ASN A 37 0.56 5.67 3.31
N VAL A 38 0.45 6.78 2.59
CA VAL A 38 -0.73 7.25 1.88
C VAL A 38 -0.26 7.59 0.48
N ILE A 39 -0.81 6.92 -0.52
CA ILE A 39 -0.43 7.07 -1.93
C ILE A 39 -1.67 7.26 -2.80
N SER A 40 -1.46 7.86 -3.96
CA SER A 40 -2.46 7.96 -5.02
C SER A 40 -1.90 7.40 -6.32
N GLY A 41 -2.79 6.94 -7.17
CA GLY A 41 -2.44 6.29 -8.43
C GLY A 41 -3.68 5.81 -9.15
N ARG A 42 -3.50 5.39 -10.39
CA ARG A 42 -4.55 4.73 -11.19
C ARG A 42 -4.56 3.26 -10.84
N PHE A 43 -5.06 2.87 -9.68
CA PHE A 43 -4.86 1.50 -9.21
C PHE A 43 -5.83 0.48 -9.78
N THR A 44 -6.98 0.92 -10.29
CA THR A 44 -8.04 0.02 -10.77
C THR A 44 -8.44 0.25 -12.22
N THR A 45 -8.30 1.47 -12.74
CA THR A 45 -8.46 1.80 -14.16
C THR A 45 -7.53 2.94 -14.52
N SER A 46 -7.19 3.08 -15.80
CA SER A 46 -6.38 4.20 -16.31
C SER A 46 -7.10 5.56 -16.27
N GLU A 47 -8.42 5.56 -16.09
CA GLU A 47 -9.28 6.74 -16.20
C GLU A 47 -9.58 7.45 -14.87
N GLN A 48 -9.28 6.82 -13.73
CA GLN A 48 -9.59 7.40 -12.42
C GLN A 48 -8.39 7.44 -11.48
N LEU A 49 -8.38 8.44 -10.59
CA LEU A 49 -7.41 8.52 -9.51
C LEU A 49 -7.97 7.83 -8.26
N ASP A 50 -7.25 6.82 -7.79
CA ASP A 50 -7.51 6.06 -6.59
C ASP A 50 -6.55 6.49 -5.46
N PHE A 51 -6.89 6.09 -4.24
CA PHE A 51 -6.04 6.30 -3.07
C PHE A 51 -5.83 4.96 -2.36
N ALA A 52 -4.60 4.69 -1.95
CA ALA A 52 -4.28 3.55 -1.10
C ALA A 52 -3.65 4.03 0.21
N VAL A 53 -4.11 3.48 1.32
CA VAL A 53 -3.65 3.84 2.66
C VAL A 53 -3.25 2.58 3.39
N LEU A 54 -2.01 2.52 3.87
CA LEU A 54 -1.63 1.48 4.81
C LEU A 54 -2.29 1.81 6.15
N CYS A 55 -3.37 1.13 6.42
CA CYS A 55 -4.19 1.34 7.59
C CYS A 55 -3.82 0.31 8.65
N SER A 56 -3.61 0.75 9.89
CA SER A 56 -3.40 -0.18 10.99
C SER A 56 -4.35 0.08 12.15
N VAL A 57 -5.02 -1.01 12.53
CA VAL A 57 -6.02 -1.10 13.60
C VAL A 57 -5.61 -2.26 14.49
N ASN A 58 -5.56 -2.05 15.81
CA ASN A 58 -5.25 -3.09 16.80
C ASN A 58 -3.97 -3.91 16.52
N ARG A 59 -2.93 -3.26 15.97
CA ARG A 59 -1.61 -3.85 15.62
C ARG A 59 -1.64 -4.83 14.42
N SER A 60 -2.65 -4.71 13.58
CA SER A 60 -2.69 -5.37 12.26
C SER A 60 -2.80 -4.28 11.20
N SER A 61 -1.98 -4.36 10.16
CA SER A 61 -2.05 -3.45 9.01
C SER A 61 -2.63 -4.13 7.79
N SER A 62 -3.45 -3.41 7.06
CA SER A 62 -3.94 -3.76 5.73
C SER A 62 -3.88 -2.54 4.83
N ILE A 63 -3.85 -2.75 3.51
CA ILE A 63 -3.90 -1.68 2.53
C ILE A 63 -5.37 -1.47 2.17
N LEU A 64 -5.89 -0.29 2.50
CA LEU A 64 -7.24 0.12 2.12
C LEU A 64 -7.16 0.91 0.81
N VAL A 65 -7.84 0.43 -0.23
CA VAL A 65 -7.88 1.09 -1.54
C VAL A 65 -9.25 1.70 -1.77
N PHE A 66 -9.28 3.03 -1.89
CA PHE A 66 -10.46 3.87 -2.09
C PHE A 66 -10.56 4.24 -3.56
N ARG A 67 -11.46 3.55 -4.28
CA ARG A 67 -11.67 3.80 -5.72
C ARG A 67 -12.28 5.17 -5.97
N GLY A 68 -11.67 5.96 -6.85
CA GLY A 68 -12.12 7.32 -7.17
C GLY A 68 -12.20 8.25 -5.95
N GLY A 69 -11.46 7.95 -4.87
CA GLY A 69 -11.58 8.66 -3.59
C GLY A 69 -12.92 8.47 -2.87
N SER A 70 -13.67 7.41 -3.19
CA SER A 70 -14.96 7.07 -2.58
C SER A 70 -14.79 6.24 -1.32
N ALA A 71 -15.53 6.58 -0.26
CA ALA A 71 -15.64 5.78 0.96
C ALA A 71 -16.63 4.60 0.85
N ARG A 72 -17.30 4.43 -0.30
CA ARG A 72 -18.31 3.36 -0.49
C ARG A 72 -17.73 2.06 -1.01
N GLU A 73 -16.67 2.15 -1.81
CA GLU A 73 -16.03 1.00 -2.47
C GLU A 73 -14.58 0.92 -2.02
N VAL A 74 -14.41 0.43 -0.78
CA VAL A 74 -13.09 0.28 -0.16
C VAL A 74 -12.70 -1.18 -0.23
N ALA A 75 -11.66 -1.49 -1.01
CA ALA A 75 -11.03 -2.80 -0.97
C ALA A 75 -10.05 -2.85 0.20
N GLU A 76 -9.96 -4.00 0.86
CA GLU A 76 -8.96 -4.29 1.87
C GLU A 76 -8.08 -5.44 1.38
N ILE A 77 -6.77 -5.20 1.29
CA ILE A 77 -5.80 -6.19 0.83
C ILE A 77 -4.64 -6.32 1.82
N ALA A 78 -3.96 -7.47 1.74
CA ALA A 78 -2.77 -7.78 2.51
C ALA A 78 -2.87 -7.51 4.04
N PRO A 79 -3.92 -8.00 4.73
CA PRO A 79 -3.99 -7.90 6.18
C PRO A 79 -2.91 -8.76 6.81
N ILE A 80 -2.10 -8.17 7.69
CA ILE A 80 -1.00 -8.87 8.35
C ILE A 80 -0.67 -8.22 9.71
N PRO A 81 -0.26 -9.01 10.72
CA PRO A 81 0.22 -8.45 11.98
C PRO A 81 1.41 -7.53 11.79
N ASP A 82 1.38 -6.36 12.41
CA ASP A 82 2.47 -5.37 12.31
C ASP A 82 3.79 -5.89 12.84
N ALA A 83 3.74 -6.86 13.76
CA ALA A 83 4.90 -7.54 14.31
C ALA A 83 5.79 -8.19 13.22
N GLY A 84 5.20 -8.61 12.10
CA GLY A 84 5.95 -9.17 10.96
C GLY A 84 6.81 -8.15 10.22
N TYR A 85 6.56 -6.85 10.45
CA TYR A 85 7.30 -5.73 9.84
C TYR A 85 8.06 -4.91 10.88
N LEU A 86 8.24 -5.45 12.09
CA LEU A 86 9.16 -4.88 13.07
C LEU A 86 10.56 -5.44 12.84
N GLN A 87 11.56 -4.57 12.81
CA GLN A 87 12.96 -4.97 12.74
C GLN A 87 13.86 -4.07 13.56
N VAL A 88 15.06 -4.57 13.88
CA VAL A 88 16.11 -3.76 14.47
C VAL A 88 16.61 -2.78 13.42
N VAL A 89 16.47 -1.49 13.70
CA VAL A 89 16.82 -0.41 12.76
C VAL A 89 18.06 0.37 13.19
N ASN A 90 18.37 0.32 14.48
CA ASN A 90 19.64 0.75 15.08
C ASN A 90 19.94 -0.16 16.29
N PRO A 91 21.18 -0.16 16.82
CA PRO A 91 21.48 -0.88 18.06
C PRO A 91 20.52 -0.49 19.21
N GLY A 92 19.70 -1.45 19.64
CA GLY A 92 18.70 -1.25 20.70
C GLY A 92 17.38 -0.62 20.27
N GLU A 93 17.17 -0.35 18.99
CA GLU A 93 15.97 0.29 18.47
C GLU A 93 15.20 -0.64 17.52
N ILE A 94 13.90 -0.81 17.77
CA ILE A 94 12.98 -1.56 16.91
C ILE A 94 12.08 -0.58 16.17
N GLY A 95 12.09 -0.66 14.84
CA GLY A 95 11.30 0.17 13.95
C GLY A 95 10.25 -0.63 13.19
N PHE A 96 9.16 0.03 12.81
CA PHE A 96 8.23 -0.48 11.81
C PHE A 96 8.81 -0.25 10.41
N SER A 97 8.59 -1.17 9.48
CA SER A 97 9.26 -1.17 8.18
C SER A 97 8.38 -1.66 7.03
N ARG A 98 7.06 -1.65 7.17
CA ARG A 98 6.15 -1.79 6.02
C ARG A 98 5.96 -0.45 5.34
N ALA A 99 6.19 -0.40 4.05
CA ALA A 99 5.98 0.79 3.22
C ALA A 99 5.14 0.44 2.00
N ILE A 100 4.26 1.37 1.60
CA ILE A 100 3.59 1.29 0.30
C ILE A 100 4.04 2.41 -0.64
N SER A 101 4.17 2.08 -1.91
CA SER A 101 4.47 3.05 -2.98
C SER A 101 3.68 2.75 -4.26
N THR A 102 3.45 3.79 -5.06
CA THR A 102 2.83 3.66 -6.39
C THR A 102 3.90 3.22 -7.38
N VAL A 103 3.62 2.17 -8.15
CA VAL A 103 4.49 1.68 -9.24
C VAL A 103 3.71 1.65 -10.54
N ASP A 104 4.37 1.91 -11.66
CA ASP A 104 3.72 1.92 -12.97
C ASP A 104 3.65 0.52 -13.60
N ALA A 105 2.99 0.44 -14.75
CA ALA A 105 2.86 -0.80 -15.51
C ALA A 105 4.19 -1.34 -16.05
N GLU A 106 5.20 -0.49 -16.25
CA GLU A 106 6.54 -0.93 -16.68
C GLU A 106 7.21 -1.68 -15.54
N TYR A 107 7.21 -1.09 -14.34
CA TYR A 107 7.72 -1.74 -13.12
C TYR A 107 7.05 -3.09 -12.86
N ILE A 108 5.72 -3.19 -13.00
CA ILE A 108 4.99 -4.46 -12.82
C ILE A 108 5.50 -5.55 -13.78
N ARG A 109 5.75 -5.19 -15.05
CA ARG A 109 6.25 -6.13 -16.07
C ARG A 109 7.69 -6.55 -15.76
N GLU A 110 8.57 -5.59 -15.51
CA GLU A 110 9.98 -5.86 -15.17
C GLU A 110 10.09 -6.74 -13.92
N HIS A 111 9.27 -6.46 -12.90
CA HIS A 111 9.24 -7.24 -11.67
C HIS A 111 8.77 -8.68 -11.93
N HIS A 112 7.77 -8.89 -12.79
CA HIS A 112 7.37 -10.22 -13.23
C HIS A 112 8.47 -10.94 -14.00
N GLU A 113 9.15 -10.27 -14.94
CA GLU A 113 10.25 -10.86 -15.69
C GLU A 113 11.41 -11.29 -14.78
N GLN A 114 11.67 -10.52 -13.73
CA GLN A 114 12.78 -10.78 -12.80
C GLN A 114 12.46 -11.88 -11.78
N TYR A 115 11.25 -11.90 -11.21
CA TYR A 115 10.91 -12.74 -10.05
C TYR A 115 9.79 -13.76 -10.31
N GLY A 116 9.12 -13.69 -11.45
CA GLY A 116 8.00 -14.54 -11.82
C GLY A 116 6.69 -14.17 -11.11
N GLY A 117 5.73 -15.11 -11.15
CA GLY A 117 4.38 -14.93 -10.61
C GLY A 117 3.31 -15.17 -11.66
N PRO A 118 2.05 -14.78 -11.39
CA PRO A 118 1.01 -14.77 -12.40
C PRO A 118 1.37 -13.82 -13.54
N GLU A 119 1.28 -14.31 -14.78
CA GLU A 119 1.50 -13.51 -15.99
C GLU A 119 0.65 -12.23 -15.94
N PRO A 120 1.28 -11.03 -15.97
CA PRO A 120 0.56 -9.78 -16.06
C PRO A 120 -0.29 -9.74 -17.34
N PRO A 121 -1.45 -9.07 -17.32
CA PRO A 121 -2.27 -8.95 -18.53
C PRO A 121 -1.48 -8.24 -19.63
N SER A 122 -1.66 -8.71 -20.87
CA SER A 122 -1.03 -8.11 -22.07
C SER A 122 -1.32 -6.62 -22.19
N VAL A 123 -2.51 -6.18 -21.76
CA VAL A 123 -2.87 -4.78 -21.55
C VAL A 123 -2.89 -4.50 -20.05
N LEU A 124 -1.83 -3.87 -19.57
CA LEU A 124 -1.72 -3.30 -18.23
C LEU A 124 -1.45 -1.80 -18.40
N ASP A 125 -2.46 -1.00 -18.12
CA ASP A 125 -2.53 0.43 -18.45
C ASP A 125 -2.66 1.33 -17.20
N HIS A 126 -2.53 0.74 -16.02
CA HIS A 126 -2.82 1.35 -14.75
C HIS A 126 -1.72 0.96 -13.74
N ASP A 127 -1.64 1.72 -12.65
CA ASP A 127 -0.61 1.62 -11.62
C ASP A 127 -0.86 0.43 -10.68
N GLY A 128 0.21 -0.06 -10.06
CA GLY A 128 0.18 -1.01 -8.96
C GLY A 128 0.57 -0.38 -7.62
N ILE A 129 0.45 -1.20 -6.57
CA ILE A 129 0.87 -0.87 -5.21
C ILE A 129 2.00 -1.81 -4.84
N ASP A 130 3.21 -1.27 -4.73
CA ASP A 130 4.32 -1.98 -4.13
C ASP A 130 4.17 -1.96 -2.60
N ASP A 131 4.11 -3.15 -2.00
CA ASP A 131 4.00 -3.41 -0.56
C ASP A 131 5.33 -4.01 -0.07
N ALA A 132 6.18 -3.13 0.46
CA ALA A 132 7.56 -3.44 0.80
C ALA A 132 7.75 -3.69 2.29
N PHE A 133 8.53 -4.72 2.62
CA PHE A 133 9.34 -4.75 3.83
C PHE A 133 10.66 -4.04 3.51
N ALA A 134 10.81 -2.82 4.00
CA ALA A 134 11.98 -1.98 3.75
C ALA A 134 13.30 -2.76 3.89
N GLU A 135 14.11 -2.69 2.82
CA GLU A 135 15.44 -3.31 2.66
C GLU A 135 15.46 -4.85 2.57
N LYS A 136 14.31 -5.51 2.45
CA LYS A 136 14.23 -6.98 2.46
C LYS A 136 13.51 -7.57 1.25
N ALA A 137 12.23 -7.28 1.12
CA ALA A 137 11.38 -7.90 0.11
C ALA A 137 10.25 -6.94 -0.24
N SER A 138 9.72 -7.06 -1.45
CA SER A 138 8.49 -6.38 -1.82
C SER A 138 7.57 -7.30 -2.61
N VAL A 139 6.30 -6.92 -2.60
CA VAL A 139 5.22 -7.59 -3.31
C VAL A 139 4.46 -6.52 -4.06
N VAL A 140 4.16 -6.76 -5.33
CA VAL A 140 3.35 -5.83 -6.12
C VAL A 140 1.91 -6.32 -6.20
N TRP A 141 0.99 -5.48 -5.74
CA TRP A 141 -0.44 -5.67 -5.90
C TRP A 141 -0.93 -4.89 -7.12
N TYR A 142 -1.66 -5.55 -8.02
CA TYR A 142 -2.25 -4.89 -9.18
C TYR A 142 -3.68 -5.38 -9.40
N TRP A 143 -4.51 -4.56 -10.06
CA TRP A 143 -5.90 -4.87 -10.31
C TRP A 143 -6.09 -5.52 -11.68
N HIS A 144 -6.84 -6.61 -11.76
CA HIS A 144 -7.15 -7.23 -13.04
C HIS A 144 -8.44 -8.02 -12.94
N ASP A 145 -9.34 -7.89 -13.92
CA ASP A 145 -10.61 -8.62 -14.01
C ASP A 145 -11.44 -8.62 -12.71
N GLY A 146 -11.55 -7.44 -12.07
CA GLY A 146 -12.39 -7.31 -10.89
C GLY A 146 -11.76 -7.84 -9.59
N ARG A 147 -10.46 -8.16 -9.58
CA ARG A 147 -9.75 -8.69 -8.41
C ARG A 147 -8.33 -8.14 -8.28
N TRP A 148 -7.82 -8.15 -7.05
CA TRP A 148 -6.42 -7.85 -6.77
C TRP A 148 -5.57 -9.11 -6.96
N LEU A 149 -4.52 -8.99 -7.76
CA LEU A 149 -3.52 -10.01 -8.01
C LEU A 149 -2.19 -9.59 -7.38
N ARG A 150 -1.30 -10.58 -7.19
CA ARG A 150 -0.04 -10.42 -6.47
C ARG A 150 1.11 -10.93 -7.33
N LEU A 151 2.13 -10.10 -7.53
CA LEU A 151 3.46 -10.52 -7.96
C LEU A 151 4.37 -10.61 -6.74
N THR A 152 5.06 -11.73 -6.58
CA THR A 152 6.08 -11.88 -5.53
C THR A 152 7.41 -11.35 -6.01
N GLY A 153 8.13 -10.62 -5.14
CA GLY A 153 9.58 -10.41 -5.31
C GLY A 153 10.39 -11.64 -4.85
N SER A 154 11.72 -11.53 -4.94
CA SER A 154 12.67 -12.50 -4.36
C SER A 154 12.35 -12.79 -2.90
N ASP A 155 12.22 -14.07 -2.56
CA ASP A 155 12.31 -14.57 -1.19
C ASP A 155 13.77 -14.68 -0.71
#